data_AF-R9IPS6-F1
#
_entry.id   AF-R9IPS6-F1
#
_cell.length_a   1.000
_cell.length_b   1.000
_cell.length_c   1.000
_cell.angle_alpha   90.00
_cell.angle_beta   90.00
_cell.angle_gamma   90.00
#
_symmetry.space_group_name_H-M   'P 1'
#
loop_
_entity.id
_entity.type
_entity.pdbx_description
1 polymer ?
#
loop_
_entity_poly.entity_id
_entity_poly.type
_entity_poly.pdbx_seq_one_letter_code
_entity_poly.pdbx_strand_id
1 'polypeptide(L)'
;MKHEYWIKGSVNIPEEQKEEFNKNVLTLLRLCGIRKLKEIELAGRIVTVVCKPKADAHGIVRFDYSIFEGQKRQVSTYHMDTCELSVIDRGYGEFGLVMTMQEAYSIEECYLMRKNEVCNVCGYALLIQRIIGVKLFFSGPERRYRKEEHFICQEPHKNQQLRKEPLFYQVILRKNEDEFLEFWDDCELYLSDVMKKNLEEWKLEFEGIEEAEAAAVDTELCLMEILLEMQKIWKCRLVDEKLVREFIGHSKELPFQKGLLVWRKIMDENIEYFPELTARQVREWVTKPCCREEDRIRISGYASLLTNLMRRARLFGF
;
A
#
# COMPACT_ATOMS: atom_id res chain seq x y z
N MET A 1 -17.57 15.36 -11.48
CA MET A 1 -17.33 13.92 -11.70
C MET A 1 -18.48 13.16 -11.07
N LYS A 2 -19.13 12.22 -11.77
CA LYS A 2 -20.12 11.32 -11.15
C LYS A 2 -19.35 10.34 -10.27
N HIS A 3 -19.70 10.24 -8.98
CA HIS A 3 -19.09 9.25 -8.08
C HIS A 3 -19.28 7.85 -8.66
N GLU A 4 -18.19 7.13 -8.93
CA GLU A 4 -18.29 5.81 -9.54
C GLU A 4 -18.91 4.81 -8.58
N TYR A 5 -18.64 4.91 -7.28
CA TYR A 5 -19.19 4.07 -6.22
C TYR A 5 -19.98 4.91 -5.22
N TRP A 6 -21.07 4.40 -4.61
CA TRP A 6 -21.78 5.01 -3.47
C TRP A 6 -22.71 4.03 -2.76
N ILE A 7 -23.17 4.36 -1.55
CA ILE A 7 -24.16 3.55 -0.85
C ILE A 7 -25.54 4.18 -1.02
N LYS A 8 -26.49 3.43 -1.56
CA LYS A 8 -27.92 3.76 -1.60
C LYS A 8 -28.58 3.28 -0.32
N GLY A 9 -29.35 4.14 0.33
CA GLY A 9 -29.95 3.85 1.65
C GLY A 9 -29.10 4.39 2.78
N SER A 10 -29.45 4.02 4.01
CA SER A 10 -28.79 4.46 5.23
C SER A 10 -27.94 3.34 5.80
N VAL A 11 -26.71 3.67 6.20
CA VAL A 11 -25.82 2.72 6.89
C VAL A 11 -26.09 2.83 8.39
N ASN A 12 -26.55 1.74 9.01
CA ASN A 12 -26.78 1.69 10.45
C ASN A 12 -26.13 0.44 11.04
N ILE A 13 -24.99 0.62 11.71
CA ILE A 13 -24.20 -0.47 12.30
C ILE A 13 -24.61 -0.64 13.77
N PRO A 14 -25.00 -1.85 14.21
CA PRO A 14 -25.35 -2.11 15.62
C PRO A 14 -24.23 -1.76 16.58
N GLU A 15 -24.57 -1.15 17.72
CA GLU A 15 -23.60 -0.66 18.71
C GLU A 15 -22.66 -1.75 19.18
N GLU A 16 -23.18 -2.96 19.40
CA GLU A 16 -22.40 -4.13 19.83
C GLU A 16 -21.43 -4.66 18.77
N GLN A 17 -21.59 -4.28 17.50
CA GLN A 17 -20.71 -4.67 16.39
C GLN A 17 -19.76 -3.55 15.95
N LYS A 18 -19.97 -2.31 16.41
CA LYS A 18 -19.19 -1.15 15.95
C LYS A 18 -17.70 -1.28 16.21
N GLU A 19 -17.28 -1.84 17.34
CA GLU A 19 -15.86 -2.02 17.65
C GLU A 19 -15.18 -2.95 16.63
N GLU A 20 -15.77 -4.11 16.39
CA GLU A 20 -15.27 -5.08 15.41
C GLU A 20 -15.29 -4.49 13.99
N PHE A 21 -16.40 -3.85 13.61
CA PHE A 21 -16.56 -3.20 12.32
C PHE A 21 -15.47 -2.14 12.09
N ASN A 22 -15.28 -1.23 13.04
CA ASN A 22 -14.26 -0.18 12.99
C ASN A 22 -12.85 -0.78 12.86
N LYS A 23 -12.53 -1.82 13.64
CA LYS A 23 -11.25 -2.53 13.53
C LYS A 23 -11.04 -3.11 12.14
N ASN A 24 -12.08 -3.70 11.55
CA ASN A 24 -12.02 -4.28 10.21
C ASN A 24 -11.86 -3.21 9.13
N VAL A 25 -12.60 -2.09 9.21
CA VAL A 25 -12.47 -0.95 8.29
C VAL A 25 -11.06 -0.36 8.35
N LEU A 26 -10.51 -0.09 9.53
CA LEU A 26 -9.14 0.40 9.68
C LEU A 26 -8.11 -0.59 9.10
N THR A 27 -8.35 -1.89 9.25
CA THR A 27 -7.51 -2.93 8.67
C THR A 27 -7.58 -2.93 7.15
N LEU A 28 -8.77 -2.77 6.56
CA LEU A 28 -8.93 -2.61 5.11
C LEU A 28 -8.26 -1.35 4.60
N LEU A 29 -8.46 -0.19 5.24
CA LEU A 29 -7.76 1.06 4.84
C LEU A 29 -6.24 0.84 4.81
N ARG A 30 -5.70 0.17 5.84
CA ARG A 30 -4.29 -0.18 5.91
C ARG A 30 -3.86 -1.07 4.75
N LEU A 31 -4.52 -2.21 4.54
CA LEU A 31 -4.13 -3.24 3.58
C LEU A 31 -4.43 -2.84 2.12
N CYS A 32 -5.38 -1.94 1.91
CA CYS A 32 -5.72 -1.38 0.60
C CYS A 32 -4.91 -0.13 0.26
N GLY A 33 -3.74 0.07 0.89
CA GLY A 33 -2.84 1.16 0.52
C GLY A 33 -3.36 2.58 0.81
N ILE A 34 -4.45 2.74 1.56
CA ILE A 34 -5.00 4.05 1.89
C ILE A 34 -4.17 4.67 3.01
N ARG A 35 -3.69 5.89 2.79
CA ARG A 35 -2.77 6.59 3.70
C ARG A 35 -3.13 8.06 3.89
N LYS A 36 -2.54 8.63 4.95
CA LYS A 36 -2.55 10.06 5.22
C LYS A 36 -1.17 10.64 4.91
N LEU A 37 -1.13 11.73 4.14
CA LEU A 37 0.07 12.52 3.91
C LEU A 37 0.53 13.20 5.19
N LYS A 38 1.84 13.25 5.36
CA LYS A 38 2.49 13.94 6.46
C LYS A 38 3.79 14.57 5.99
N GLU A 39 4.05 15.77 6.47
CA GLU A 39 5.35 16.42 6.29
C GLU A 39 6.19 16.18 7.54
N ILE A 40 7.45 15.84 7.33
CA ILE A 40 8.45 15.68 8.37
C ILE A 40 9.71 16.43 7.97
N GLU A 41 10.48 16.88 8.94
CA GLU A 41 11.79 17.48 8.73
C GLU A 41 12.87 16.41 8.86
N LEU A 42 13.76 16.32 7.87
CA LEU A 42 14.97 15.50 7.88
C LEU A 42 16.13 16.35 7.38
N ALA A 43 17.26 16.38 8.10
CA ALA A 43 18.46 17.11 7.72
C ALA A 43 18.18 18.58 7.28
N GLY A 44 17.28 19.27 8.00
CA GLY A 44 16.89 20.66 7.71
C GLY A 44 16.03 20.84 6.44
N ARG A 45 15.45 19.76 5.89
CA ARG A 45 14.56 19.78 4.73
C ARG A 45 13.22 19.16 5.06
N ILE A 46 12.14 19.75 4.55
CA ILE A 46 10.81 19.16 4.61
C ILE A 46 10.67 18.10 3.52
N VAL A 47 10.31 16.88 3.93
CA VAL A 47 9.98 15.77 3.04
C VAL A 47 8.55 15.31 3.30
N THR A 48 7.87 14.87 2.25
CA THR A 48 6.52 14.31 2.36
C THR A 48 6.59 12.80 2.46
N VAL A 49 5.98 12.25 3.51
CA VAL A 49 5.82 10.82 3.76
C VAL A 49 4.35 10.48 3.91
N VAL A 50 4.05 9.20 4.03
CA VAL A 50 2.69 8.72 4.31
C VAL A 50 2.63 7.96 5.62
N CYS A 51 1.49 7.97 6.29
CA CYS A 51 1.28 7.16 7.47
C CYS A 51 -0.08 6.48 7.46
N LYS A 52 -0.23 5.44 8.28
CA LYS A 52 -1.52 4.77 8.48
C LYS A 52 -2.54 5.79 9.01
N PRO A 53 -3.74 5.85 8.43
CA PRO A 53 -4.81 6.70 8.94
C PRO A 53 -5.13 6.31 10.39
N LYS A 54 -5.26 7.30 11.27
CA LYS A 54 -5.66 7.12 12.67
C LYS A 54 -6.81 8.07 12.97
N ALA A 55 -7.65 7.66 13.91
CA ALA A 55 -8.70 8.53 14.42
C ALA A 55 -8.09 9.67 15.25
N ASP A 56 -8.70 10.84 15.15
CA ASP A 56 -8.43 11.96 16.04
C ASP A 56 -9.23 11.85 17.35
N ALA A 57 -9.16 12.90 18.18
CA ALA A 57 -9.89 12.97 19.45
C ALA A 57 -11.42 12.91 19.32
N HIS A 58 -11.95 13.09 18.10
CA HIS A 58 -13.37 13.03 17.78
C HIS A 58 -13.75 11.74 17.04
N GLY A 59 -12.85 10.75 16.98
CA GLY A 59 -13.12 9.50 16.26
C GLY A 59 -13.08 9.64 14.74
N ILE A 60 -12.56 10.74 14.19
CA ILE A 60 -12.52 10.99 12.74
C ILE A 60 -11.17 10.57 12.19
N VAL A 61 -11.20 9.60 11.28
CA VAL A 61 -10.05 9.10 10.53
C VAL A 61 -9.96 9.86 9.21
N ARG A 62 -8.84 10.51 8.92
CA ARG A 62 -8.61 11.27 7.67
C ARG A 62 -7.52 10.64 6.82
N PHE A 63 -7.71 10.65 5.50
CA PHE A 63 -6.74 10.11 4.53
C PHE A 63 -6.88 10.83 3.18
N ASP A 64 -5.78 10.87 2.42
CA ASP A 64 -5.64 11.70 1.21
C ASP A 64 -4.58 11.18 0.23
N TYR A 65 -4.20 9.91 0.33
CA TYR A 65 -3.23 9.29 -0.57
C TYR A 65 -3.53 7.80 -0.80
N SER A 66 -3.35 7.35 -2.04
CA SER A 66 -3.34 5.91 -2.39
C SER A 66 -1.93 5.46 -2.74
N ILE A 67 -1.45 4.44 -2.03
CA ILE A 67 -0.18 3.76 -2.29
C ILE A 67 -0.20 3.04 -3.63
N PHE A 68 -1.32 2.44 -4.00
CA PHE A 68 -1.44 1.63 -5.22
C PHE A 68 -1.47 2.49 -6.49
N GLU A 69 -2.14 3.64 -6.42
CA GLU A 69 -2.14 4.64 -7.50
C GLU A 69 -0.91 5.57 -7.45
N GLY A 70 -0.18 5.60 -6.33
CA GLY A 70 0.94 6.52 -6.14
C GLY A 70 0.54 7.99 -6.17
N GLN A 71 -0.71 8.30 -5.78
CA GLN A 71 -1.33 9.59 -6.05
C GLN A 71 -1.98 10.22 -4.81
N LYS A 72 -1.82 11.54 -4.69
CA LYS A 72 -2.57 12.39 -3.76
C LYS A 72 -4.02 12.55 -4.22
N ARG A 73 -4.94 12.34 -3.29
CA ARG A 73 -6.38 12.53 -3.47
C ARG A 73 -6.90 13.69 -2.63
N GLN A 74 -8.17 14.04 -2.83
CA GLN A 74 -8.87 14.93 -1.92
C GLN A 74 -9.05 14.28 -0.55
N VAL A 75 -9.03 15.09 0.51
CA VAL A 75 -9.16 14.60 1.88
C VAL A 75 -10.52 13.93 2.04
N SER A 76 -10.47 12.66 2.42
CA SER A 76 -11.62 11.81 2.69
C SER A 76 -11.60 11.40 4.16
N THR A 77 -12.77 11.09 4.70
CA THR A 77 -12.97 10.86 6.13
C THR A 77 -13.78 9.61 6.41
N TYR A 78 -13.46 8.95 7.51
CA TYR A 78 -14.25 7.88 8.10
C TYR A 78 -14.53 8.21 9.56
N HIS A 79 -15.78 8.15 9.99
CA HIS A 79 -16.18 8.49 11.36
C HIS A 79 -16.43 7.21 12.16
N MET A 80 -15.70 7.01 13.26
CA MET A 80 -15.78 5.76 14.02
C MET A 80 -17.13 5.58 14.75
N ASP A 81 -17.73 6.68 15.22
CA ASP A 81 -19.00 6.60 15.98
C ASP A 81 -20.22 6.33 15.09
N THR A 82 -20.26 6.95 13.89
CA THR A 82 -21.37 6.80 12.93
C THR A 82 -21.11 5.73 11.87
N CYS A 83 -19.87 5.23 11.80
CA CYS A 83 -19.41 4.30 10.76
C CYS A 83 -19.56 4.84 9.32
N GLU A 84 -19.66 6.16 9.17
CA GLU A 84 -19.86 6.82 7.88
C GLU A 84 -18.53 7.03 7.15
N LEU A 85 -18.53 6.74 5.85
CA LEU A 85 -17.40 6.94 4.94
C LEU A 85 -17.72 8.07 3.97
N SER A 86 -17.04 9.20 4.11
CA SER A 86 -17.14 10.35 3.19
C SER A 86 -15.91 10.41 2.29
N VAL A 87 -16.11 10.10 1.02
CA VAL A 87 -15.05 10.08 0.02
C VAL A 87 -15.48 10.91 -1.18
N ILE A 88 -14.69 11.95 -1.48
CA ILE A 88 -14.95 12.86 -2.59
C ILE A 88 -14.40 12.26 -3.90
N ASP A 89 -13.17 11.76 -3.86
CA ASP A 89 -12.52 11.06 -4.96
C ASP A 89 -12.38 9.56 -4.64
N ARG A 90 -13.20 8.75 -5.32
CA ARG A 90 -13.42 7.33 -4.98
C ARG A 90 -12.47 6.37 -5.72
N GLY A 91 -11.58 6.88 -6.58
CA GLY A 91 -10.58 6.08 -7.29
C GLY A 91 -11.16 4.83 -7.98
N TYR A 92 -10.33 3.81 -8.15
CA TYR A 92 -10.66 2.61 -8.95
C TYR A 92 -11.22 1.41 -8.17
N GLY A 93 -11.56 1.54 -6.88
CA GLY A 93 -12.31 0.49 -6.17
C GLY A 93 -11.89 0.17 -4.73
N GLU A 94 -10.82 0.78 -4.19
CA GLU A 94 -10.37 0.55 -2.81
C GLU A 94 -11.48 0.78 -1.77
N PHE A 95 -12.33 1.80 -1.99
CA PHE A 95 -13.46 2.11 -1.12
C PHE A 95 -14.66 1.19 -1.31
N GLY A 96 -14.74 0.46 -2.43
CA GLY A 96 -15.77 -0.54 -2.65
C GLY A 96 -15.73 -1.65 -1.59
N LEU A 97 -14.54 -1.96 -1.06
CA LEU A 97 -14.38 -2.94 0.02
C LEU A 97 -14.99 -2.44 1.33
N VAL A 98 -14.71 -1.18 1.72
CA VAL A 98 -15.28 -0.58 2.94
C VAL A 98 -16.80 -0.44 2.80
N MET A 99 -17.28 0.00 1.63
CA MET A 99 -18.71 0.10 1.36
C MET A 99 -19.41 -1.26 1.35
N THR A 100 -18.75 -2.32 0.87
CA THR A 100 -19.26 -3.70 0.96
C THR A 100 -19.39 -4.16 2.41
N MET A 101 -18.45 -3.78 3.28
CA MET A 101 -18.58 -4.04 4.72
C MET A 101 -19.76 -3.28 5.32
N GLN A 102 -19.93 -2.00 4.98
CA GLN A 102 -21.08 -1.21 5.44
C GLN A 102 -22.41 -1.87 5.05
N GLU A 103 -22.53 -2.35 3.81
CA GLU A 103 -23.73 -3.08 3.35
C GLU A 103 -23.97 -4.37 4.15
N ALA A 104 -22.92 -5.12 4.49
CA ALA A 104 -23.04 -6.39 5.19
C ALA A 104 -23.43 -6.24 6.67
N TYR A 105 -22.86 -5.26 7.37
CA TYR A 105 -23.10 -5.05 8.80
C TYR A 105 -24.35 -4.20 9.08
N SER A 106 -24.88 -3.48 8.08
CA SER A 106 -26.05 -2.63 8.28
C SER A 106 -27.31 -3.43 8.57
N ILE A 107 -28.04 -3.04 9.62
CA ILE A 107 -29.38 -3.57 9.92
C ILE A 107 -30.47 -2.94 9.04
N GLU A 108 -30.20 -1.76 8.49
CA GLU A 108 -31.07 -1.09 7.54
C GLU A 108 -30.74 -1.51 6.09
N GLU A 109 -31.75 -1.44 5.22
CA GLU A 109 -31.56 -1.72 3.80
C GLU A 109 -30.69 -0.65 3.14
N CYS A 110 -29.46 -1.04 2.82
CA CYS A 110 -28.55 -0.26 2.00
C CYS A 110 -27.85 -1.13 0.96
N TYR A 111 -27.33 -0.50 -0.10
CA TYR A 111 -26.77 -1.18 -1.27
C TYR A 111 -25.57 -0.40 -1.82
N LEU A 112 -24.46 -1.09 -2.07
CA LEU A 112 -23.36 -0.58 -2.85
C LEU A 112 -23.81 -0.40 -4.31
N MET A 113 -23.68 0.81 -4.79
CA MET A 113 -24.00 1.22 -6.14
C MET A 113 -22.71 1.52 -6.91
N ARG A 114 -22.65 1.11 -8.18
CA ARG A 114 -21.61 1.53 -9.13
C ARG A 114 -22.25 2.11 -10.39
N LYS A 115 -21.88 3.34 -10.79
CA LYS A 115 -22.43 4.02 -12.00
C LYS A 115 -23.97 3.98 -12.09
N ASN A 116 -24.66 4.02 -10.95
CA ASN A 116 -26.12 3.92 -10.75
C ASN A 116 -26.74 2.52 -10.82
N GLU A 117 -25.95 1.47 -10.94
CA GLU A 117 -26.40 0.09 -10.84
C GLU A 117 -26.04 -0.52 -9.49
N VAL A 118 -26.88 -1.44 -8.99
CA VAL A 118 -26.55 -2.19 -7.78
C VAL A 118 -25.32 -3.06 -8.07
N CYS A 119 -24.28 -2.91 -7.26
CA CYS A 119 -23.03 -3.64 -7.44
C CYS A 119 -23.20 -5.09 -7.01
N ASN A 120 -22.56 -6.00 -7.75
CA ASN A 120 -22.38 -7.37 -7.28
C ASN A 120 -21.27 -7.40 -6.22
N VAL A 121 -21.68 -7.51 -4.95
CA VAL A 121 -20.75 -7.49 -3.80
C VAL A 121 -20.04 -8.81 -3.55
N CYS A 122 -20.40 -9.91 -4.23
CA CYS A 122 -19.82 -11.23 -3.96
C CYS A 122 -18.30 -11.24 -4.16
N GLY A 123 -17.81 -10.58 -5.22
CA GLY A 123 -16.36 -10.46 -5.46
C GLY A 123 -15.64 -9.69 -4.35
N TYR A 124 -16.23 -8.58 -3.88
CA TYR A 124 -15.69 -7.80 -2.77
C TYR A 124 -15.74 -8.57 -1.44
N ALA A 125 -16.83 -9.29 -1.16
CA ALA A 125 -16.97 -10.09 0.05
C ALA A 125 -15.95 -11.24 0.12
N LEU A 126 -15.75 -11.96 -0.99
CA LEU A 126 -14.69 -12.99 -1.09
C LEU A 126 -13.31 -12.39 -0.89
N LEU A 127 -13.08 -11.17 -1.41
CA LEU A 127 -11.81 -10.50 -1.24
C LEU A 127 -11.58 -10.07 0.21
N ILE A 128 -12.58 -9.50 0.88
CA ILE A 128 -12.54 -9.14 2.30
C ILE A 128 -12.23 -10.38 3.15
N GLN A 129 -12.91 -11.50 2.89
CA GLN A 129 -12.65 -12.75 3.58
C GLN A 129 -11.20 -13.23 3.38
N ARG A 130 -10.64 -13.10 2.18
CA ARG A 130 -9.24 -13.48 1.92
C ARG A 130 -8.23 -12.55 2.58
N ILE A 131 -8.52 -11.25 2.60
CA ILE A 131 -7.60 -10.20 3.08
C ILE A 131 -7.56 -10.13 4.61
N ILE A 132 -8.73 -10.09 5.27
CA ILE A 132 -8.84 -9.92 6.73
C ILE A 132 -9.45 -11.12 7.45
N GLY A 133 -9.83 -12.20 6.75
CA GLY A 133 -10.41 -13.40 7.35
C GLY A 133 -11.90 -13.29 7.72
N VAL A 134 -12.54 -12.16 7.44
CA VAL A 134 -13.93 -11.89 7.86
C VAL A 134 -14.93 -12.40 6.83
N LYS A 135 -15.83 -13.29 7.25
CA LYS A 135 -16.96 -13.75 6.43
C LYS A 135 -18.11 -12.75 6.57
N LEU A 136 -18.53 -12.17 5.45
CA LEU A 136 -19.66 -11.23 5.41
C LEU A 136 -20.97 -11.97 5.12
N PHE A 137 -22.03 -11.53 5.78
CA PHE A 137 -23.39 -12.03 5.58
C PHE A 137 -24.31 -10.88 5.17
N PHE A 138 -25.25 -11.17 4.27
CA PHE A 138 -26.18 -10.17 3.75
C PHE A 138 -27.63 -10.66 3.94
N SER A 139 -28.41 -9.97 4.77
CA SER A 139 -29.79 -10.28 5.22
C SER A 139 -30.91 -9.49 4.50
N GLY A 140 -31.74 -10.10 3.62
CA GLY A 140 -32.90 -9.39 3.00
C GLY A 140 -33.59 -10.14 1.84
N PRO A 141 -34.86 -9.82 1.49
CA PRO A 141 -35.66 -10.58 0.51
C PRO A 141 -35.22 -10.41 -0.95
N GLU A 142 -34.77 -9.21 -1.39
CA GLU A 142 -34.06 -9.07 -2.69
C GLU A 142 -32.68 -9.77 -2.70
N ARG A 143 -32.19 -10.18 -1.52
CA ARG A 143 -30.93 -10.92 -1.36
C ARG A 143 -31.11 -12.44 -1.60
N ARG A 144 -32.35 -12.92 -1.80
CA ARG A 144 -32.69 -14.31 -2.19
C ARG A 144 -32.49 -14.59 -3.69
N TYR A 145 -32.67 -13.60 -4.56
CA TYR A 145 -32.41 -13.75 -6.00
C TYR A 145 -30.91 -13.93 -6.34
N ARG A 146 -30.01 -13.64 -5.41
CA ARG A 146 -28.57 -13.98 -5.51
C ARG A 146 -28.22 -15.38 -5.00
N LYS A 147 -29.17 -16.14 -4.44
CA LYS A 147 -28.94 -17.52 -3.95
C LYS A 147 -29.22 -18.60 -4.98
N GLU A 148 -30.07 -18.33 -5.97
CA GLU A 148 -30.55 -19.36 -6.91
C GLU A 148 -29.78 -19.41 -8.23
N GLU A 149 -28.89 -18.44 -8.49
CA GLU A 149 -27.88 -18.54 -9.54
C GLU A 149 -26.49 -18.27 -8.93
N HIS A 150 -25.87 -19.36 -8.44
CA HIS A 150 -24.45 -19.51 -8.13
C HIS A 150 -23.88 -18.79 -6.87
N PHE A 151 -23.45 -19.62 -5.93
CA PHE A 151 -22.60 -19.35 -4.76
C PHE A 151 -23.27 -18.70 -3.53
N ILE A 152 -23.85 -19.57 -2.69
CA ILE A 152 -23.40 -19.58 -1.28
C ILE A 152 -21.87 -19.58 -1.35
N CYS A 153 -21.18 -18.73 -0.58
CA CYS A 153 -19.72 -18.80 -0.40
C CYS A 153 -19.33 -20.15 0.21
N GLN A 154 -19.51 -21.24 -0.54
CA GLN A 154 -19.06 -22.57 -0.22
C GLN A 154 -17.55 -22.51 -0.34
N GLU A 155 -16.89 -23.03 0.68
CA GLU A 155 -15.46 -23.24 0.65
C GLU A 155 -15.11 -23.92 -0.67
N PRO A 156 -14.16 -23.38 -1.43
CA PRO A 156 -13.77 -23.99 -2.69
C PRO A 156 -13.34 -25.44 -2.41
N HIS A 157 -13.93 -26.35 -3.17
CA HIS A 157 -13.74 -27.79 -3.03
C HIS A 157 -12.26 -28.15 -2.80
N LYS A 158 -12.02 -29.07 -1.84
CA LYS A 158 -10.71 -29.51 -1.30
C LYS A 158 -9.63 -29.93 -2.31
N ASN A 159 -9.87 -29.89 -3.62
CA ASN A 159 -8.95 -30.37 -4.66
C ASN A 159 -8.67 -29.35 -5.79
N GLN A 160 -9.03 -28.07 -5.65
CA GLN A 160 -8.41 -27.03 -6.45
C GLN A 160 -7.31 -26.38 -5.62
N GLN A 161 -6.05 -26.54 -6.03
CA GLN A 161 -5.02 -25.56 -5.72
C GLN A 161 -5.59 -24.19 -6.11
N LEU A 162 -6.09 -23.45 -5.12
CA LEU A 162 -6.55 -22.09 -5.34
C LEU A 162 -5.34 -21.28 -5.75
N ARG A 163 -5.17 -21.13 -7.06
CA ARG A 163 -4.40 -20.03 -7.62
C ARG A 163 -4.89 -18.76 -6.92
N LYS A 164 -3.99 -18.10 -6.21
CA LYS A 164 -4.18 -16.75 -5.64
C LYS A 164 -4.46 -15.70 -6.75
N GLU A 165 -4.25 -16.07 -8.01
CA GLU A 165 -4.49 -15.35 -9.26
C GLU A 165 -6.01 -15.31 -9.55
N PRO A 166 -6.77 -14.22 -9.85
CA PRO A 166 -6.44 -12.85 -10.30
C PRO A 166 -7.26 -11.69 -9.64
N LEU A 167 -8.16 -11.94 -8.68
CA LEU A 167 -9.17 -10.95 -8.23
C LEU A 167 -8.59 -9.79 -7.42
N PHE A 168 -7.61 -10.03 -6.55
CA PHE A 168 -6.97 -8.95 -5.77
C PHE A 168 -6.08 -8.06 -6.65
N TYR A 169 -5.31 -8.66 -7.56
CA TYR A 169 -4.46 -7.96 -8.54
C TYR A 169 -5.24 -6.98 -9.42
N GLN A 170 -6.44 -7.37 -9.83
CA GLN A 170 -7.37 -6.47 -10.52
C GLN A 170 -7.85 -5.33 -9.61
N VAL A 171 -8.07 -5.58 -8.32
CA VAL A 171 -8.52 -4.56 -7.36
C VAL A 171 -7.42 -3.56 -7.02
N ILE A 172 -6.15 -3.97 -6.99
CA ILE A 172 -5.00 -3.06 -6.82
C ILE A 172 -4.42 -2.55 -8.15
N LEU A 173 -5.06 -2.87 -9.28
CA LEU A 173 -4.67 -2.49 -10.65
C LEU A 173 -3.26 -2.89 -11.08
N ARG A 174 -2.73 -4.00 -10.56
CA ARG A 174 -1.33 -4.41 -10.80
C ARG A 174 -1.25 -5.84 -11.26
N LYS A 175 -0.23 -6.15 -12.07
CA LYS A 175 -0.03 -7.51 -12.59
C LYS A 175 0.61 -8.44 -11.55
N ASN A 176 1.32 -7.87 -10.58
CA ASN A 176 2.11 -8.56 -9.57
C ASN A 176 2.29 -7.66 -8.32
N GLU A 177 3.07 -8.13 -7.35
CA GLU A 177 3.32 -7.45 -6.07
C GLU A 177 4.72 -6.87 -5.99
N ASP A 178 5.40 -6.67 -7.13
CA ASP A 178 6.79 -6.23 -7.19
C ASP A 178 7.00 -4.91 -6.43
N GLU A 179 6.02 -4.02 -6.49
CA GLU A 179 6.04 -2.75 -5.77
C GLU A 179 5.63 -2.90 -4.30
N PHE A 180 4.91 -3.94 -3.88
CA PHE A 180 4.10 -3.95 -2.64
C PHE A 180 4.52 -5.02 -1.62
N LEU A 181 5.82 -5.27 -1.51
CA LEU A 181 6.44 -6.17 -0.54
C LEU A 181 6.15 -5.80 0.94
N GLU A 182 5.71 -4.58 1.24
CA GLU A 182 5.38 -4.09 2.59
C GLU A 182 4.06 -4.63 3.12
N PHE A 183 3.31 -5.32 2.27
CA PHE A 183 2.05 -5.94 2.62
C PHE A 183 2.22 -7.46 2.76
N TRP A 184 1.28 -8.08 3.48
CA TRP A 184 1.13 -9.54 3.55
C TRP A 184 2.40 -10.25 4.08
N ASP A 185 2.88 -9.83 5.25
CA ASP A 185 4.16 -10.22 5.86
C ASP A 185 4.58 -11.69 5.65
N ASP A 186 3.72 -12.64 6.02
CA ASP A 186 3.99 -14.07 6.00
C ASP A 186 3.48 -14.79 4.74
N CYS A 187 2.74 -14.09 3.89
CA CYS A 187 2.17 -14.67 2.69
C CYS A 187 3.21 -14.74 1.56
N GLU A 188 3.21 -15.85 0.82
CA GLU A 188 3.89 -15.90 -0.47
C GLU A 188 3.31 -14.85 -1.41
N LEU A 189 4.20 -14.00 -1.94
CA LEU A 189 3.88 -12.96 -2.91
C LEU A 189 4.01 -13.47 -4.34
N TYR A 190 3.16 -12.97 -5.21
CA TYR A 190 3.26 -13.17 -6.65
C TYR A 190 4.19 -12.12 -7.25
N LEU A 191 5.46 -12.48 -7.35
CA LEU A 191 6.53 -11.62 -7.88
C LEU A 191 6.88 -12.00 -9.32
N SER A 192 7.22 -11.02 -10.14
CA SER A 192 7.84 -11.26 -11.43
C SER A 192 9.23 -11.90 -11.28
N ASP A 193 9.70 -12.56 -12.34
CA ASP A 193 11.06 -13.11 -12.36
C ASP A 193 12.13 -12.00 -12.28
N VAL A 194 11.81 -10.81 -12.80
CA VAL A 194 12.66 -9.61 -12.64
C VAL A 194 12.80 -9.23 -11.17
N MET A 195 11.70 -9.19 -10.41
CA MET A 195 11.75 -8.86 -9.00
C MET A 195 12.44 -9.94 -8.17
N LYS A 196 12.27 -11.22 -8.50
CA LYS A 196 13.02 -12.30 -7.84
C LYS A 196 14.52 -12.12 -8.04
N LYS A 197 14.95 -11.82 -9.28
CA LYS A 197 16.36 -11.53 -9.58
C LYS A 197 16.86 -10.29 -8.81
N ASN A 198 16.06 -9.22 -8.76
CA ASN A 198 16.39 -8.04 -7.97
C ASN A 198 16.61 -8.39 -6.49
N LEU A 199 15.78 -9.23 -5.87
CA LEU A 199 15.95 -9.64 -4.47
C LEU A 199 17.28 -10.39 -4.25
N GLU A 200 17.68 -11.24 -5.19
CA GLU A 200 18.99 -11.94 -5.15
C GLU A 200 20.14 -10.95 -5.29
N GLU A 201 20.07 -10.03 -6.25
CA GLU A 201 21.07 -8.97 -6.48
C GLU A 201 21.22 -8.07 -5.26
N TRP A 202 20.10 -7.58 -4.70
CA TRP A 202 20.13 -6.70 -3.52
C TRP A 202 20.72 -7.39 -2.30
N LYS A 203 20.55 -8.70 -2.16
CA LYS A 203 21.18 -9.49 -1.11
C LYS A 203 22.69 -9.52 -1.29
N LEU A 204 23.17 -9.80 -2.50
CA LEU A 204 24.60 -9.81 -2.80
C LEU A 204 25.23 -8.43 -2.60
N GLU A 205 24.58 -7.36 -3.06
CA GLU A 205 25.02 -5.98 -2.82
C GLU A 205 25.09 -5.65 -1.34
N PHE A 206 24.08 -6.06 -0.56
CA PHE A 206 24.06 -5.83 0.89
C PHE A 206 25.21 -6.55 1.61
N GLU A 207 25.45 -7.81 1.28
CA GLU A 207 26.53 -8.63 1.83
C GLU A 207 27.91 -8.08 1.44
N GLY A 208 28.04 -7.53 0.22
CA GLY A 208 29.29 -6.98 -0.31
C GLY A 208 29.65 -5.56 0.14
N ILE A 209 28.78 -4.85 0.88
CA ILE A 209 29.14 -3.52 1.42
C ILE A 209 30.11 -3.67 2.59
N GLU A 210 31.24 -2.98 2.48
CA GLU A 210 32.25 -2.92 3.53
C GLU A 210 31.74 -2.14 4.76
N GLU A 211 32.11 -2.59 5.96
CA GLU A 211 31.64 -1.95 7.21
C GLU A 211 32.10 -0.50 7.32
N ALA A 212 33.31 -0.19 6.83
CA ALA A 212 33.84 1.18 6.84
C ALA A 212 33.05 2.11 5.92
N GLU A 213 32.58 1.62 4.77
CA GLU A 213 31.72 2.37 3.85
C GLU A 213 30.36 2.65 4.50
N ALA A 214 29.76 1.62 5.10
CA ALA A 214 28.49 1.75 5.82
C ALA A 214 28.58 2.74 7.00
N ALA A 215 29.63 2.62 7.83
CA ALA A 215 29.82 3.46 9.00
C ALA A 215 29.99 4.96 8.65
N ALA A 216 30.47 5.27 7.44
CA ALA A 216 30.64 6.63 6.95
C ALA A 216 29.33 7.32 6.52
N VAL A 217 28.23 6.56 6.40
CA VAL A 217 26.94 7.09 5.96
C VAL A 217 26.32 7.99 7.02
N ASP A 218 26.04 9.23 6.64
CA ASP A 218 25.07 10.07 7.32
C ASP A 218 23.65 9.59 6.95
N THR A 219 23.05 8.77 7.82
CA THR A 219 21.75 8.15 7.60
C THR A 219 20.65 9.17 7.34
N GLU A 220 20.62 10.27 8.10
CA GLU A 220 19.54 11.25 8.00
C GLU A 220 19.64 12.02 6.68
N LEU A 221 20.85 12.48 6.34
CA LEU A 221 21.11 13.16 5.07
C LEU A 221 20.84 12.24 3.87
N CYS A 222 21.39 11.01 3.89
CA CYS A 222 21.23 10.04 2.81
C CYS A 222 19.76 9.69 2.58
N LEU A 223 19.01 9.40 3.66
CA LEU A 223 17.60 9.10 3.58
C LEU A 223 16.80 10.29 3.03
N MET A 224 17.05 11.51 3.53
CA MET A 224 16.39 12.72 3.03
C MET A 224 16.57 12.88 1.52
N GLU A 225 17.79 12.71 1.01
CA GLU A 225 18.08 12.80 -0.42
C GLU A 225 17.36 11.69 -1.22
N ILE A 226 17.39 10.44 -0.74
CA ILE A 226 16.66 9.31 -1.37
C ILE A 226 15.19 9.67 -1.51
N LEU A 227 14.53 10.13 -0.43
CA LEU A 227 13.10 10.41 -0.44
C LEU A 227 12.74 11.54 -1.40
N LEU A 228 13.56 12.60 -1.44
CA LEU A 228 13.35 13.70 -2.37
C LEU A 228 13.52 13.27 -3.84
N GLU A 229 14.52 12.46 -4.13
CA GLU A 229 14.79 11.97 -5.48
C GLU A 229 13.73 10.97 -5.94
N MET A 230 13.30 10.04 -5.07
CA MET A 230 12.18 9.14 -5.34
C MET A 230 10.96 9.92 -5.84
N GLN A 231 10.61 11.01 -5.16
CA GLN A 231 9.45 11.81 -5.54
C GLN A 231 9.70 12.65 -6.80
N LYS A 232 10.82 13.38 -6.85
CA LYS A 232 11.04 14.45 -7.85
C LYS A 232 11.67 13.98 -9.16
N ILE A 233 12.42 12.88 -9.10
CA ILE A 233 13.18 12.33 -10.23
C ILE A 233 12.47 11.08 -10.75
N TRP A 234 12.29 10.10 -9.86
CA TRP A 234 11.77 8.78 -10.22
C TRP A 234 10.25 8.68 -10.25
N LYS A 235 9.55 9.69 -9.70
CA LYS A 235 8.09 9.71 -9.57
C LYS A 235 7.55 8.44 -8.89
N CYS A 236 8.32 7.92 -7.94
CA CYS A 236 7.92 6.81 -7.08
C CYS A 236 6.78 7.23 -6.15
N ARG A 237 6.07 6.24 -5.63
CA ARG A 237 5.14 6.48 -4.53
C ARG A 237 5.89 6.89 -3.25
N LEU A 238 5.18 7.58 -2.37
CA LEU A 238 5.71 7.97 -1.07
C LEU A 238 5.89 6.78 -0.13
N VAL A 239 6.88 6.88 0.75
CA VAL A 239 7.25 5.89 1.77
C VAL A 239 6.52 6.09 3.09
N ASP A 240 6.37 4.99 3.85
CA ASP A 240 5.75 5.01 5.17
C ASP A 240 6.65 5.71 6.20
N GLU A 241 6.04 6.60 7.00
CA GLU A 241 6.68 7.30 8.11
C GLU A 241 7.37 6.33 9.07
N LYS A 242 6.83 5.12 9.24
CA LYS A 242 7.42 4.08 10.10
C LYS A 242 8.83 3.73 9.64
N LEU A 243 9.06 3.55 8.34
CA LEU A 243 10.40 3.26 7.80
C LEU A 243 11.35 4.40 8.14
N VAL A 244 10.93 5.66 7.93
CA VAL A 244 11.79 6.80 8.22
C VAL A 244 12.16 6.86 9.69
N ARG A 245 11.19 6.73 10.60
CA ARG A 245 11.44 6.75 12.04
C ARG A 245 12.36 5.63 12.48
N GLU A 246 12.20 4.44 11.92
CA GLU A 246 13.04 3.28 12.21
C GLU A 246 14.49 3.55 11.80
N PHE A 247 14.73 3.96 10.55
CA PHE A 247 16.09 4.23 10.07
C PHE A 247 16.80 5.34 10.84
N ILE A 248 16.08 6.41 11.21
CA ILE A 248 16.65 7.47 12.05
C ILE A 248 16.96 6.96 13.47
N GLY A 249 16.06 6.16 14.05
CA GLY A 249 16.26 5.54 15.36
C GLY A 249 17.47 4.61 15.43
N HIS A 250 17.82 3.98 14.31
CA HIS A 250 18.94 3.04 14.16
C HIS A 250 20.07 3.60 13.28
N SER A 251 20.25 4.93 13.27
CA SER A 251 21.18 5.63 12.36
C SER A 251 22.66 5.29 12.50
N LYS A 252 23.07 4.60 13.58
CA LYS A 252 24.46 4.16 13.79
C LYS A 252 24.65 2.65 13.64
N GLU A 253 23.59 1.93 13.31
CA GLU A 253 23.63 0.50 13.14
C GLU A 253 23.98 0.15 11.69
N LEU A 254 25.04 -0.65 11.52
CA LEU A 254 25.57 -1.03 10.21
C LEU A 254 24.50 -1.60 9.27
N PRO A 255 23.57 -2.49 9.68
CA PRO A 255 22.58 -3.03 8.77
C PRO A 255 21.67 -1.94 8.14
N PHE A 256 21.29 -0.93 8.91
CA PHE A 256 20.48 0.18 8.40
C PHE A 256 21.27 1.08 7.44
N GLN A 257 22.54 1.35 7.76
CA GLN A 257 23.42 2.11 6.87
C GLN A 257 23.69 1.36 5.55
N LYS A 258 23.94 0.05 5.61
CA LYS A 258 24.06 -0.83 4.43
C LYS A 258 22.79 -0.82 3.58
N GLY A 259 21.62 -0.90 4.22
CA GLY A 259 20.33 -0.82 3.51
C GLY A 259 20.16 0.49 2.74
N LEU A 260 20.58 1.63 3.30
CA LEU A 260 20.56 2.91 2.58
C LEU A 260 21.56 2.96 1.43
N LEU A 261 22.75 2.37 1.59
CA LEU A 261 23.75 2.31 0.52
C LEU A 261 23.28 1.47 -0.66
N VAL A 262 22.66 0.31 -0.43
CA VAL A 262 22.06 -0.47 -1.51
C VAL A 262 20.96 0.35 -2.21
N TRP A 263 20.11 1.05 -1.45
CA TRP A 263 19.09 1.93 -2.04
C TRP A 263 19.72 3.01 -2.93
N ARG A 264 20.77 3.65 -2.43
CA ARG A 264 21.50 4.70 -3.14
C ARG A 264 22.12 4.14 -4.43
N LYS A 265 22.79 2.99 -4.36
CA LYS A 265 23.36 2.29 -5.53
C LYS A 265 22.31 2.03 -6.60
N ILE A 266 21.13 1.48 -6.23
CA ILE A 266 20.02 1.24 -7.18
C ILE A 266 19.61 2.54 -7.90
N MET A 267 19.57 3.67 -7.18
CA MET A 267 19.20 4.96 -7.76
C MET A 267 20.33 5.62 -8.56
N ASP A 268 21.58 5.25 -8.30
CA ASP A 268 22.75 5.87 -8.92
C ASP A 268 23.36 5.02 -10.05
N GLU A 269 22.78 3.85 -10.41
CA GLU A 269 23.26 2.97 -11.48
C GLU A 269 23.52 3.71 -12.81
N ASN A 270 22.73 4.75 -13.11
CA ASN A 270 22.90 5.50 -14.35
C ASN A 270 24.14 6.41 -14.35
N ILE A 271 24.69 6.76 -13.20
CA ILE A 271 25.77 7.75 -13.07
C ILE A 271 27.07 7.23 -13.70
N GLU A 272 27.35 5.93 -13.56
CA GLU A 272 28.58 5.32 -14.06
C GLU A 272 28.70 5.40 -15.59
N TYR A 273 27.59 5.51 -16.30
CA TYR A 273 27.57 5.61 -17.76
C TYR A 273 27.91 7.02 -18.30
N PHE A 274 27.93 8.04 -17.44
CA PHE A 274 28.16 9.44 -17.83
C PHE A 274 29.26 10.10 -16.98
N PRO A 275 30.51 9.60 -17.05
CA PRO A 275 31.63 10.11 -16.23
C PRO A 275 31.96 11.59 -16.49
N GLU A 276 31.54 12.14 -17.63
CA GLU A 276 31.70 13.55 -18.00
C GLU A 276 30.71 14.49 -17.29
N LEU A 277 29.66 13.95 -16.67
CA LEU A 277 28.63 14.72 -15.96
C LEU A 277 28.78 14.57 -14.45
N THR A 278 28.41 15.62 -13.72
CA THR A 278 28.22 15.50 -12.27
C THR A 278 27.02 14.60 -11.97
N ALA A 279 27.03 13.91 -10.82
CA ALA A 279 25.90 13.09 -10.34
C ALA A 279 24.55 13.83 -10.42
N ARG A 280 24.55 15.12 -10.04
CA ARG A 280 23.37 15.98 -10.13
C ARG A 280 22.89 16.18 -11.58
N GLN A 281 23.80 16.41 -12.53
CA GLN A 281 23.46 16.57 -13.94
C GLN A 281 22.90 15.27 -14.52
N VAL A 282 23.48 14.11 -14.20
CA VAL A 282 22.93 12.82 -14.65
C VAL A 282 21.50 12.67 -14.14
N ARG A 283 21.28 12.90 -12.85
CA ARG A 283 19.97 12.79 -12.21
C ARG A 283 18.93 13.73 -12.81
N GLU A 284 19.27 15.00 -13.02
CA GLU A 284 18.32 16.01 -13.54
C GLU A 284 18.11 15.93 -15.06
N TRP A 285 19.15 15.66 -15.85
CA TRP A 285 19.12 15.79 -17.31
C TRP A 285 18.96 14.45 -18.03
N VAL A 286 19.38 13.35 -17.42
CA VAL A 286 19.33 12.01 -18.04
C VAL A 286 18.27 11.14 -17.36
N THR A 287 18.38 10.94 -16.05
CA THR A 287 17.50 10.01 -15.32
C THR A 287 16.06 10.49 -15.29
N LYS A 288 15.83 11.75 -14.90
CA LYS A 288 14.46 12.30 -14.78
C LYS A 288 13.66 12.24 -16.09
N PRO A 289 14.23 12.59 -17.27
CA PRO A 289 13.50 12.45 -18.53
C PRO A 289 13.33 11.00 -19.01
N CYS A 290 14.25 10.10 -18.66
CA CYS A 290 14.29 8.72 -19.16
C CYS A 290 13.71 7.68 -18.19
N CYS A 291 13.21 8.10 -17.03
CA CYS A 291 12.67 7.20 -16.00
C CYS A 291 11.61 6.26 -16.56
N ARG A 292 11.88 4.95 -16.50
CA ARG A 292 10.95 3.92 -16.96
C ARG A 292 10.07 3.43 -15.82
N GLU A 293 8.99 2.75 -16.18
CA GLU A 293 8.11 2.13 -15.18
C GLU A 293 8.84 1.04 -14.40
N GLU A 294 9.70 0.27 -15.05
CA GLU A 294 10.48 -0.81 -14.44
C GLU A 294 11.43 -0.28 -13.36
N ASP A 295 12.09 0.85 -13.61
CA ASP A 295 12.99 1.48 -12.64
C ASP A 295 12.21 1.96 -11.40
N ARG A 296 11.06 2.60 -11.64
CA ARG A 296 10.16 3.03 -10.57
C ARG A 296 9.67 1.85 -9.74
N ILE A 297 9.29 0.75 -10.38
CA ILE A 297 8.86 -0.50 -9.73
C ILE A 297 9.99 -1.04 -8.85
N ARG A 298 11.22 -1.10 -9.39
CA ARG A 298 12.41 -1.59 -8.68
C ARG A 298 12.73 -0.75 -7.44
N ILE A 299 12.79 0.57 -7.57
CA ILE A 299 13.09 1.50 -6.46
C ILE A 299 11.98 1.46 -5.41
N SER A 300 10.72 1.46 -5.84
CA SER A 300 9.59 1.42 -4.90
C SER A 300 9.46 0.05 -4.23
N GLY A 301 9.81 -1.03 -4.92
CA GLY A 301 9.93 -2.38 -4.37
C GLY A 301 11.06 -2.49 -3.33
N TYR A 302 12.20 -1.82 -3.54
CA TYR A 302 13.24 -1.78 -2.52
C TYR A 302 12.80 -1.02 -1.25
N ALA A 303 12.16 0.14 -1.43
CA ALA A 303 11.56 0.91 -0.33
C ALA A 303 10.56 0.08 0.49
N SER A 304 9.75 -0.68 -0.23
CA SER A 304 8.76 -1.60 0.27
C SER A 304 9.36 -2.74 1.10
N LEU A 305 10.41 -3.38 0.56
CA LEU A 305 11.17 -4.41 1.25
C LEU A 305 11.73 -3.87 2.58
N LEU A 306 12.36 -2.70 2.56
CA LEU A 306 12.93 -2.10 3.75
C LEU A 306 11.89 -1.75 4.81
N THR A 307 10.64 -1.47 4.40
CA THR A 307 9.50 -1.23 5.30
C THR A 307 9.02 -2.53 5.96
N ASN A 308 9.20 -3.68 5.30
CA ASN A 308 8.77 -4.98 5.81
C ASN A 308 9.85 -5.63 6.69
N LEU A 309 9.71 -5.49 8.00
CA LEU A 309 10.63 -6.09 8.98
C LEU A 309 10.83 -7.59 8.77
N MET A 310 9.76 -8.35 8.51
CA MET A 310 9.85 -9.81 8.37
C MET A 310 10.62 -10.23 7.11
N ARG A 311 10.40 -9.53 6.00
CA ARG A 311 11.08 -9.83 4.73
C ARG A 311 12.52 -9.35 4.74
N ARG A 312 12.77 -8.15 5.28
CA ARG A 312 14.11 -7.60 5.48
C ARG A 312 14.95 -8.50 6.39
N ALA A 313 14.37 -9.01 7.48
CA ALA A 313 15.04 -9.95 8.37
C ALA A 313 15.41 -11.26 7.66
N ARG A 314 14.54 -11.78 6.78
CA ARG A 314 14.84 -12.99 5.98
C ARG A 314 15.91 -12.76 4.93
N LEU A 315 15.96 -11.58 4.31
CA LEU A 315 16.85 -11.31 3.19
C LEU A 315 18.21 -10.77 3.64
N PHE A 316 18.22 -9.83 4.58
CA PHE A 316 19.40 -9.09 5.04
C PHE A 316 19.77 -9.38 6.51
N GLY A 317 18.91 -10.03 7.28
CA GLY A 317 19.19 -10.39 8.67
C GLY A 317 18.81 -9.35 9.73
N PHE A 318 18.04 -8.31 9.40
CA PHE A 318 17.60 -7.26 10.34
C PHE A 318 16.21 -6.65 10.07
#